data_AF-A0A5A7MPX9-F1
#
_entry.id   AF-A0A5A7MPX9-F1
#
_cell.length_a   1.000
_cell.length_b   1.000
_cell.length_c   1.000
_cell.angle_alpha   90.00
_cell.angle_beta   90.00
_cell.angle_gamma   90.00
#
_symmetry.space_group_name_H-M   'P 1'
#
loop_
_entity.id
_entity.type
_entity.pdbx_description
1 polymer ?
#
loop_
_entity_poly.entity_id
_entity_poly.type
_entity_poly.pdbx_seq_one_letter_code
_entity_poly.pdbx_strand_id
1 'polypeptide(L)'
;MRKARSVRIGAIGTLDVSPGSVSLVAVADMPDFRIIATHMAEMNEEQVAISQEAANALSVKEGDAVLVSPLVNRRKEEPVSQTTTSLE
;
A
#
# COMPACT_ATOMS: atom_id res chain seq x y z
N MET A 1 8.37 23.43 -8.42
CA MET A 1 7.58 22.30 -7.88
C MET A 1 7.97 22.10 -6.42
N ARG A 2 7.03 22.16 -5.46
CA ARG A 2 7.33 21.85 -4.04
C ARG A 2 7.51 20.34 -3.92
N LYS A 3 8.65 19.90 -3.37
CA LYS A 3 8.90 18.49 -3.03
C LYS A 3 7.82 18.04 -2.05
N ALA A 4 7.03 17.03 -2.42
CA ALA A 4 6.06 16.45 -1.49
C ALA A 4 6.82 15.93 -0.26
N ARG A 5 6.37 16.30 0.95
CA ARG A 5 7.01 15.85 2.19
C ARG A 5 6.52 14.44 2.53
N SER A 6 7.46 13.51 2.68
CA SER A 6 7.21 12.14 3.10
C SER A 6 7.60 11.92 4.56
N VAL A 7 6.98 10.94 5.21
CA VAL A 7 7.24 10.48 6.58
C VAL A 7 7.65 9.01 6.51
N ARG A 8 8.74 8.64 7.20
CA ARG A 8 9.24 7.26 7.26
C ARG A 8 8.67 6.56 8.50
N ILE A 9 8.01 5.43 8.28
CA ILE A 9 7.38 4.62 9.33
C ILE A 9 7.91 3.19 9.23
N GLY A 10 8.01 2.51 10.37
CA GLY A 10 8.32 1.09 10.42
C GLY A 10 7.17 0.28 9.84
N ALA A 11 7.48 -0.78 9.10
CA ALA A 11 6.47 -1.65 8.52
C ALA A 11 6.50 -3.04 9.18
N ILE A 12 5.33 -3.49 9.64
CA ILE A 12 5.09 -4.81 10.20
C ILE A 12 4.29 -5.62 9.17
N GLY A 13 4.80 -6.79 8.77
CA GLY A 13 4.14 -7.70 7.82
C GLY A 13 4.95 -7.93 6.53
N THR A 14 4.30 -8.47 5.50
CA THR A 14 4.95 -8.75 4.20
C THR A 14 5.14 -7.47 3.39
N LEU A 15 6.40 -7.07 3.25
CA LEU A 15 6.86 -5.93 2.43
C LEU A 15 7.03 -6.30 0.94
N ASP A 16 6.10 -7.05 0.36
CA ASP A 16 6.04 -7.22 -1.10
C ASP A 16 5.26 -6.05 -1.72
N VAL A 17 5.80 -4.85 -1.51
CA VAL A 17 5.14 -3.59 -1.82
C VAL A 17 6.05 -2.75 -2.71
N SER A 18 5.65 -2.53 -3.95
CA SER A 18 6.46 -1.77 -4.91
C SER A 18 6.31 -0.25 -4.69
N PRO A 19 7.38 0.57 -4.80
CA PRO A 19 7.25 2.01 -4.88
C PRO A 19 6.24 2.44 -5.96
N GLY A 20 5.40 3.43 -5.67
CA GLY A 20 4.30 3.87 -6.53
C GLY A 20 3.03 3.02 -6.45
N SER A 21 3.08 1.81 -5.88
CA SER A 21 1.89 0.98 -5.66
C SER A 21 0.99 1.58 -4.56
N VAL A 22 -0.28 1.19 -4.58
CA VAL A 22 -1.23 1.48 -3.51
C VAL A 22 -1.22 0.33 -2.51
N SER A 23 -1.07 0.66 -1.24
CA SER A 23 -1.14 -0.30 -0.14
C SER A 23 -2.12 0.14 0.93
N LEU A 24 -2.66 -0.83 1.65
CA LEU A 24 -3.36 -0.61 2.90
C LEU A 24 -2.32 -0.39 4.00
N VAL A 25 -2.50 0.68 4.77
CA VAL A 25 -1.66 1.02 5.92
C VAL A 25 -2.55 1.18 7.14
N ALA A 26 -2.26 0.44 8.21
CA ALA A 26 -3.06 0.44 9.43
C ALA A 26 -2.21 0.62 10.69
N VAL A 27 -2.74 1.38 11.65
CA VAL A 27 -2.23 1.43 13.02
C VAL A 27 -2.95 0.35 13.82
N ALA A 28 -2.18 -0.57 14.41
CA ALA A 28 -2.72 -1.73 15.13
C ALA A 28 -3.02 -1.45 16.62
N ASP A 29 -2.83 -0.21 17.08
CA ASP A 29 -3.11 0.18 18.45
C ASP A 29 -4.62 0.37 18.67
N MET A 30 -5.17 -0.28 19.70
CA MET A 30 -6.57 -0.19 20.10
C MET A 30 -6.63 0.67 21.37
N PRO A 31 -7.47 1.71 21.46
CA PRO A 31 -8.76 1.91 20.77
C PRO A 31 -8.72 2.73 19.48
N ASP A 32 -7.59 3.33 19.10
CA ASP A 32 -7.48 4.29 18.00
C ASP A 32 -7.14 3.65 16.65
N PHE A 33 -7.76 2.51 16.34
CA PHE A 33 -7.52 1.79 15.09
C PHE A 33 -7.89 2.66 13.88
N ARG A 34 -6.93 2.82 12.97
CA ARG A 34 -7.09 3.57 11.72
C ARG A 34 -6.47 2.81 10.57
N ILE A 35 -7.12 2.86 9.41
CA ILE A 35 -6.65 2.26 8.17
C ILE A 35 -6.91 3.19 6.99
N ILE A 36 -5.94 3.31 6.09
CA ILE A 36 -6.06 4.06 4.84
C ILE A 36 -5.49 3.25 3.68
N ALA A 37 -5.94 3.53 2.47
CA ALA A 37 -5.25 3.14 1.25
C ALA A 37 -4.42 4.34 0.75
N THR A 38 -3.12 4.16 0.52
CA THR A 38 -2.26 5.26 0.05
C THR A 38 -1.14 4.76 -0.84
N HIS A 39 -0.58 5.67 -1.66
CA HIS A 39 0.58 5.39 -2.49
C HIS A 39 1.85 5.32 -1.65
N MET A 40 2.69 4.34 -1.93
CA MET A 40 3.99 4.18 -1.30
C MET A 40 5.03 5.01 -2.05
N ALA A 41 5.76 5.88 -1.34
CA ALA A 41 6.74 6.76 -1.97
C ALA A 41 8.11 6.09 -2.13
N GLU A 42 8.63 5.49 -1.07
CA GLU A 42 9.94 4.83 -1.00
C GLU A 42 9.84 3.66 0.00
N MET A 43 10.65 2.62 -0.18
CA MET A 43 10.68 1.45 0.71
C MET A 43 12.11 0.94 0.90
N ASN A 44 12.41 0.47 2.11
CA ASN A 44 13.53 -0.43 2.40
C ASN A 44 13.02 -1.65 3.20
N GLU A 45 13.91 -2.55 3.61
CA GLU A 45 13.54 -3.82 4.27
C GLU A 45 12.76 -3.65 5.59
N GLU A 46 12.81 -2.47 6.23
CA GLU A 46 12.21 -2.25 7.56
C GLU A 46 11.27 -1.04 7.64
N GLN A 47 11.32 -0.15 6.65
CA GLN A 47 10.64 1.14 6.65
C GLN A 47 9.96 1.43 5.32
N VAL A 48 8.79 2.06 5.40
CA VAL A 48 8.07 2.61 4.26
C VAL A 48 7.95 4.12 4.41
N ALA A 49 7.95 4.82 3.27
CA ALA A 49 7.67 6.25 3.23
C ALA A 49 6.25 6.49 2.70
N ILE A 50 5.44 7.18 3.49
CA ILE A 50 4.10 7.63 3.12
C ILE A 50 4.06 9.16 3.05
N SER A 51 3.02 9.73 2.44
CA SER A 51 2.84 11.18 2.43
C SER A 51 2.58 11.73 3.83
N GLN A 52 2.92 13.00 4.07
CA GLN A 52 2.54 13.67 5.32
C GLN A 52 1.02 13.65 5.57
N GLU A 53 0.22 13.72 4.51
CA GLU A 53 -1.24 13.64 4.61
C GLU A 53 -1.70 12.26 5.11
N ALA A 54 -1.12 11.19 4.57
CA ALA A 54 -1.38 9.82 5.01
C ALA A 54 -0.97 9.61 6.48
N ALA A 55 0.21 10.12 6.88
CA ALA A 55 0.67 10.04 8.27
C ALA A 55 -0.28 10.78 9.22
N ASN A 56 -0.76 11.97 8.84
CA ASN A 56 -1.72 12.73 9.64
C ASN A 56 -3.07 12.01 9.76
N ALA A 57 -3.57 11.41 8.68
CA ALA A 57 -4.82 10.66 8.69
C ALA A 57 -4.75 9.45 9.65
N LEU A 58 -3.62 8.75 9.65
CA LEU A 58 -3.32 7.64 10.58
C LEU A 58 -2.91 8.11 11.98
N SER A 59 -2.64 9.40 12.17
CA SER A 59 -2.10 9.96 13.42
C SER A 59 -0.77 9.33 13.85
N VAL A 60 0.08 8.99 12.88
CA VAL A 60 1.43 8.43 13.09
C VAL A 60 2.53 9.45 12.82
N LYS A 61 3.70 9.20 13.40
CA LYS A 61 4.91 10.02 13.28
C LYS A 61 6.07 9.20 12.73
N GLU A 62 7.17 9.89 12.43
CA GLU A 62 8.38 9.23 11.97
C GLU A 62 8.88 8.21 12.99
N GLY A 63 9.15 6.99 12.53
CA GLY A 63 9.58 5.87 13.36
C GLY A 63 8.46 5.03 13.98
N ASP A 64 7.20 5.45 13.92
CA ASP A 64 6.08 4.62 14.37
C ASP A 64 5.95 3.38 13.49
N ALA A 65 5.50 2.26 14.07
CA ALA A 65 5.29 1.02 13.35
C ALA A 65 3.83 0.85 12.91
N VAL A 66 3.63 0.46 11.66
CA VAL A 66 2.31 0.23 11.07
C VAL A 66 2.24 -1.12 10.37
N LEU A 67 1.03 -1.66 10.25
CA LEU A 67 0.78 -2.80 9.37
C LEU A 67 0.66 -2.30 7.93
N VAL A 68 1.38 -2.95 7.01
CA VAL A 68 1.33 -2.63 5.58
C VAL A 68 0.92 -3.89 4.81
N SER A 69 -0.06 -3.76 3.92
CA SER A 69 -0.49 -4.83 3.03
C SER A 69 -0.67 -4.29 1.60
N PRO A 70 -0.10 -4.93 0.56
CA PRO A 70 -0.31 -4.52 -0.82
C PRO A 70 -1.80 -4.63 -1.18
N LEU A 71 -2.32 -3.62 -1.89
CA LEU A 71 -3.68 -3.64 -2.41
C LEU A 71 -3.66 -4.14 -3.87
N VAL A 72 -3.85 -5.45 -4.05
CA VAL A 72 -3.88 -6.06 -5.38
C VAL A 72 -5.29 -5.97 -5.97
N ASN A 73 -5.47 -5.17 -7.02
CA ASN A 73 -6.74 -5.08 -7.74
C ASN A 73 -6.91 -6.28 -8.69
N ARG A 74 -7.49 -7.39 -8.21
CA ARG A 74 -7.77 -8.59 -9.03
C ARG A 74 -8.98 -8.45 -9.96
N ARG A 75 -9.15 -7.33 -10.66
CA ARG A 75 -10.19 -7.23 -11.70
C ARG A 75 -9.65 -7.65 -13.08
N LYS A 76 -9.93 -8.93 -13.40
CA LYS A 76 -9.98 -9.58 -14.73
C LYS A 76 -8.68 -9.69 -15.53
N GLU A 77 -7.99 -10.80 -15.31
CA GLU A 77 -7.36 -11.56 -16.41
C GLU A 77 -7.85 -13.01 -16.29
N GLU A 78 -9.11 -13.26 -16.63
CA GLU A 78 -9.46 -14.58 -17.13
C GLU A 78 -9.07 -14.57 -18.62
N PRO A 79 -8.20 -15.49 -19.10
CA PRO A 79 -8.04 -15.66 -20.53
C PRO A 79 -9.38 -16.12 -21.07
N VAL A 80 -10.01 -15.30 -21.91
CA VAL A 80 -11.16 -15.74 -22.72
C VAL A 80 -10.61 -16.83 -23.63
N SER A 81 -10.84 -18.10 -23.26
CA SER A 81 -10.50 -19.24 -24.10
C SER A 81 -11.34 -19.13 -25.37
N GLN A 82 -10.75 -18.62 -26.45
CA GLN A 82 -11.38 -18.58 -27.76
C GLN A 82 -11.48 -20.01 -28.29
N THR A 83 -12.62 -20.65 -28.08
CA THR A 83 -12.95 -21.88 -28.80
C THR A 83 -13.38 -21.47 -30.21
N THR A 84 -12.48 -21.59 -31.19
CA THR A 84 -12.87 -21.50 -32.60
C THR A 84 -13.57 -22.80 -32.98
N THR A 85 -14.89 -22.78 -33.08
CA THR A 85 -15.64 -23.86 -33.73
C THR A 85 -15.44 -23.72 -35.24
N SER A 86 -14.64 -24.58 -35.84
CA SER A 86 -14.65 -24.80 -37.29
C SER A 86 -15.94 -25.55 -37.63
N LEU A 87 -16.81 -24.96 -38.45
CA LEU A 87 -17.83 -25.72 -39.16
C LEU A 87 -17.17 -26.32 -40.41
N GLU A 88 -17.15 -27.64 -40.48
CA GLU A 88 -17.06 -28.39 -41.75
C GLU A 88 -18.39 -28.32 -42.51
#